data_AF-A0A356PAZ6-F1
#
_entry.id   AF-A0A356PAZ6-F1
#
_cell.length_a   1.000
_cell.length_b   1.000
_cell.length_c   1.000
_cell.angle_alpha   90.00
_cell.angle_beta   90.00
_cell.angle_gamma   90.00
#
_symmetry.space_group_name_H-M   'P 1'
#
loop_
_entity.id
_entity.type
_entity.pdbx_description
1 polymer ?
#
loop_
_entity_poly.entity_id
_entity_poly.type
_entity_poly.pdbx_seq_one_letter_code
_entity_poly.pdbx_strand_id
1 'polypeptide(L)'
;MKRLEQVLKNAKRTISDQELQQIFQESDYERFHTEVEKLVDRGVLVPVKAAKRNGRIPPLFNKYRIIKPPDDYTGDFESIRRLNPVLNLSGYLQRPEHYKKHLKVVEGISQYLWFNKDLLTRPMSRKERSFSVWGREKLIDEQSALVKDVLKFNGLDEDFLHYYDTPEPFFEYLHDRDKQMTVLVIENKDTWFT
;
A
#
# COMPACT_ATOMS: atom_id res chain seq x y z
N MET A 1 21.71 0.00 16.25
CA MET A 1 20.60 -0.21 15.30
C MET A 1 19.38 0.68 15.58
N LYS A 2 18.84 0.72 16.81
CA LYS A 2 17.67 1.57 17.17
C LYS A 2 17.78 3.07 16.83
N ARG A 3 18.94 3.70 17.09
CA ARG A 3 19.18 5.14 16.79
C ARG A 3 19.17 5.44 15.28
N LEU A 4 19.79 4.57 14.47
CA LEU A 4 19.81 4.69 13.01
C LEU A 4 18.40 4.58 12.41
N GLU A 5 17.60 3.62 12.89
CA GLU A 5 16.21 3.50 12.45
C GLU A 5 15.38 4.74 12.75
N GLN A 6 15.59 5.40 13.89
CA GLN A 6 14.89 6.64 14.23
C GLN A 6 15.27 7.79 13.27
N VAL A 7 16.54 7.90 12.88
CA VAL A 7 16.97 8.87 11.86
C VAL A 7 16.32 8.58 10.51
N LEU A 8 16.28 7.31 10.08
CA LEU A 8 15.69 6.90 8.78
C LEU A 8 14.16 7.02 8.76
N LYS A 9 13.49 6.84 9.90
CA LYS A 9 12.04 7.00 10.08
C LYS A 9 11.60 8.46 10.14
N ASN A 10 12.52 9.43 10.11
CA ASN A 10 12.17 10.83 10.08
C ASN A 10 11.29 11.13 8.84
N ALA A 11 10.14 11.76 9.07
CA ALA A 11 9.19 12.12 8.03
C ALA A 11 9.78 13.16 7.07
N LYS A 12 10.65 14.04 7.58
CA LYS A 12 11.36 15.05 6.78
C LYS A 12 12.55 14.42 6.07
N ARG A 13 12.86 14.88 4.85
CA ARG A 13 14.07 14.50 4.10
C ARG A 13 15.37 15.10 4.67
N THR A 14 15.27 15.92 5.72
CA THR A 14 16.39 16.61 6.36
C THR A 14 16.24 16.58 7.86
N ILE A 15 17.37 16.60 8.57
CA ILE A 15 17.45 16.60 10.03
C ILE A 15 18.48 17.62 10.50
N SER A 16 18.20 18.35 11.58
CA SER A 16 19.17 19.28 12.20
C SER A 16 20.13 18.57 13.16
N ASP A 17 21.23 19.23 13.52
CA ASP A 17 22.14 18.72 14.56
C ASP A 17 21.45 18.62 15.93
N GLN A 18 20.53 19.54 16.24
CA GLN A 18 19.72 19.50 17.45
C GLN A 18 18.75 18.31 17.46
N GLU A 19 18.07 18.02 16.35
CA GLU A 19 17.21 16.85 16.20
C GLU A 19 18.01 15.55 16.32
N LEU A 20 19.22 15.50 15.72
CA LEU A 20 20.15 14.38 15.91
C LEU A 20 20.56 14.22 17.37
N GLN A 21 20.86 15.30 18.08
CA GLN A 21 21.25 15.23 19.49
C GLN A 21 20.11 14.68 20.36
N GLN A 22 18.85 15.04 20.05
CA GLN A 22 17.67 14.50 20.72
C GLN A 22 17.44 13.00 20.46
N ILE A 23 17.74 12.51 19.25
CA ILE A 23 17.62 11.09 18.90
C ILE A 23 18.72 10.27 19.58
N PHE A 24 19.95 10.77 19.56
CA PHE A 24 21.10 10.04 20.08
C PHE A 24 21.14 10.05 21.61
N GLN A 25 20.62 11.11 22.24
CA GLN A 25 20.63 11.31 23.70
C GLN A 25 22.02 11.08 24.31
N GLU A 26 23.06 11.44 23.56
CA GLU A 26 24.45 11.26 23.97
C GLU A 26 24.91 12.53 24.70
N SER A 27 25.32 12.36 25.97
CA SER A 27 25.75 13.45 26.83
C SER A 27 27.17 13.93 26.51
N ASP A 28 28.01 13.04 25.98
CA ASP A 28 29.37 13.34 25.54
C ASP A 28 29.36 13.86 24.08
N TYR A 29 29.80 15.10 23.89
CA TYR A 29 29.78 15.75 22.59
C TYR A 29 30.76 15.13 21.59
N GLU A 30 31.93 14.65 22.04
CA GLU A 30 32.91 14.04 21.14
C GLU A 30 32.40 12.69 20.61
N ARG A 31 31.73 11.92 21.49
CA ARG A 31 31.06 10.68 21.09
C ARG A 31 29.92 10.96 20.12
N PHE A 32 29.09 11.96 20.41
CA PHE A 32 28.02 12.39 19.50
C PHE A 32 28.57 12.79 18.13
N HIS A 33 29.62 13.60 18.10
CA HIS A 33 30.29 14.01 16.86
C HIS A 33 30.78 12.79 16.07
N THR A 34 31.47 11.87 16.72
CA THR A 34 31.99 10.64 16.10
C THR A 34 30.86 9.80 15.48
N GLU A 35 29.72 9.68 16.16
CA GLU A 35 28.57 8.93 15.64
C GLU A 35 27.93 9.62 14.43
N VAL A 36 27.83 10.96 14.43
CA VAL A 36 27.32 11.71 13.27
C VAL A 36 28.26 11.59 12.07
N GLU A 37 29.57 11.71 12.26
CA GLU A 37 30.56 11.52 11.19
C GLU A 37 30.49 10.09 10.62
N LYS A 38 30.36 9.05 11.45
CA LYS A 38 30.13 7.68 10.96
C LYS A 38 28.89 7.56 10.07
N LEU A 39 27.82 8.31 10.34
CA LEU A 39 26.62 8.31 9.49
C LEU A 39 26.86 9.03 8.17
N VAL A 40 27.70 10.07 8.17
CA VAL A 40 28.13 10.79 6.95
C VAL A 40 29.02 9.88 6.11
N ASP A 41 30.00 9.22 6.71
CA ASP A 41 30.91 8.29 6.04
C ASP A 41 30.17 7.11 5.39
N ARG A 42 29.12 6.60 6.05
CA ARG A 42 28.24 5.55 5.51
C ARG A 42 27.26 6.05 4.44
N GLY A 43 27.26 7.35 4.13
CA GLY A 43 26.36 7.96 3.17
C GLY A 43 24.89 8.06 3.63
N VAL A 44 24.58 7.79 4.90
CA VAL A 44 23.23 7.92 5.47
C VAL A 44 22.84 9.40 5.62
N LEU A 45 23.82 10.24 5.94
CA LEU A 45 23.64 11.69 6.06
C LEU A 45 24.53 12.42 5.07
N VAL A 46 23.97 13.43 4.40
CA VAL A 46 24.73 14.34 3.54
C VAL A 46 24.64 15.76 4.11
N PRO A 47 25.76 16.41 4.43
CA PRO A 47 25.75 17.76 4.97
C PRO A 47 25.11 18.78 4.03
N VAL A 48 24.23 19.64 4.54
CA VAL A 48 23.68 20.77 3.80
C VAL A 48 24.64 21.95 3.94
N LYS A 49 25.56 22.14 2.98
CA LYS A 49 26.62 23.16 3.04
C LYS A 49 26.10 24.58 3.32
N ALA A 50 24.95 24.93 2.75
CA ALA A 50 24.31 26.24 2.95
C ALA A 50 23.88 26.52 4.40
N ALA A 51 23.66 25.47 5.21
CA ALA A 51 23.27 25.60 6.61
C ALA A 51 24.43 25.94 7.54
N LYS A 52 25.68 25.98 7.02
CA LYS A 52 26.92 26.22 7.78
C LYS A 52 27.15 25.20 8.90
N ARG A 53 28.29 25.33 9.57
CA ARG A 53 28.65 24.54 10.75
C ARG A 53 28.17 25.21 12.04
N ASN A 54 27.99 24.43 13.09
CA ASN A 54 27.76 24.93 14.43
C ASN A 54 29.06 25.49 15.02
N GLY A 55 28.94 26.25 16.11
CA GLY A 55 30.08 26.85 16.81
C GLY A 55 30.76 25.92 17.83
N ARG A 56 30.50 24.62 17.77
CA ARG A 56 31.07 23.64 18.72
C ARG A 56 32.40 23.09 18.20
N ILE A 57 33.18 22.49 19.10
CA ILE A 57 34.49 21.91 18.79
C ILE A 57 34.46 20.44 19.21
N PRO A 58 34.69 19.47 18.31
CA PRO A 58 34.82 19.62 16.86
C PRO A 58 33.49 19.99 16.15
N PRO A 59 33.51 20.72 15.02
CA PRO A 59 32.30 21.32 14.44
C PRO A 59 31.49 20.34 13.56
N LEU A 60 30.16 20.32 13.75
CA LEU A 60 29.20 19.62 12.88
C LEU A 60 28.43 20.61 12.00
N PHE A 61 27.83 20.16 10.88
CA PHE A 61 26.87 20.97 10.13
C PHE A 61 25.54 21.13 10.89
N ASN A 62 24.90 22.30 10.80
CA ASN A 62 23.61 22.55 11.46
C ASN A 62 22.46 21.72 10.85
N LYS A 63 22.64 21.19 9.64
CA LYS A 63 21.61 20.44 8.93
C LYS A 63 22.20 19.39 7.98
N TYR A 64 21.54 18.24 7.92
CA TYR A 64 21.86 17.11 7.06
C TYR A 64 20.65 16.70 6.23
N ARG A 65 20.88 16.17 5.04
CA ARG A 65 19.89 15.45 4.24
C ARG A 65 19.98 13.96 4.56
N ILE A 66 18.85 13.33 4.80
CA ILE A 66 18.78 11.89 5.10
C ILE A 66 18.69 11.13 3.78
N ILE A 67 19.62 10.21 3.56
CA ILE A 67 19.62 9.27 2.44
C ILE A 67 18.98 7.98 2.94
N LYS A 68 17.75 7.72 2.50
CA LYS A 68 17.09 6.45 2.79
C LYS A 68 17.71 5.36 1.92
N PRO A 69 18.05 4.19 2.47
CA PRO A 69 18.42 3.06 1.64
C PRO A 69 17.28 2.77 0.66
N PRO A 70 17.58 2.34 -0.57
CA PRO A 70 16.56 1.86 -1.47
C PRO A 70 15.79 0.71 -0.81
N ASP A 71 14.48 0.66 -1.01
CA ASP A 71 13.67 -0.46 -0.55
C ASP A 71 14.20 -1.76 -1.17
N ASP A 72 14.31 -2.81 -0.36
CA ASP A 72 14.66 -4.13 -0.85
C ASP A 72 13.40 -4.83 -1.39
N TYR A 73 13.38 -5.07 -2.69
CA TYR A 73 12.32 -5.76 -3.42
C TYR A 73 12.74 -7.15 -3.90
N THR A 74 13.91 -7.65 -3.48
CA THR A 74 14.45 -8.93 -3.97
C THR A 74 13.49 -10.09 -3.70
N GLY A 75 12.80 -10.06 -2.55
CA GLY A 75 11.77 -11.04 -2.20
C GLY A 75 10.47 -10.95 -3.02
N ASP A 76 10.20 -9.79 -3.64
CA ASP A 76 8.99 -9.56 -4.43
C ASP A 76 9.13 -10.08 -5.86
N PHE A 77 10.35 -10.14 -6.41
CA PHE A 77 10.58 -10.55 -7.80
C PHE A 77 10.08 -11.96 -8.10
N GLU A 78 10.29 -12.91 -7.20
CA GLU A 78 9.77 -14.27 -7.37
C GLU A 78 8.24 -14.30 -7.30
N SER A 79 7.62 -13.47 -6.46
CA SER A 79 6.16 -13.34 -6.41
C SER A 79 5.60 -12.71 -7.68
N ILE A 80 6.24 -11.67 -8.20
CA ILE A 80 5.90 -11.05 -9.48
C ILE A 80 5.98 -12.08 -10.62
N ARG A 81 7.03 -12.91 -10.64
CA ARG A 81 7.20 -13.95 -11.67
C ARG A 81 6.14 -15.05 -11.64
N ARG A 82 5.48 -15.26 -10.48
CA ARG A 82 4.37 -16.21 -10.33
C ARG A 82 3.00 -15.65 -10.72
N LEU A 83 2.92 -14.35 -11.02
CA LEU A 83 1.68 -13.76 -11.51
C LEU A 83 1.27 -14.37 -12.85
N ASN A 84 -0.02 -14.32 -13.17
CA ASN A 84 -0.54 -14.78 -14.45
C ASN A 84 0.12 -14.01 -15.61
N PRO A 85 0.59 -14.67 -16.68
CA PRO A 85 1.31 -14.03 -17.79
C PRO A 85 0.53 -12.97 -18.57
N VAL A 86 -0.80 -12.93 -18.44
CA VAL A 86 -1.63 -11.85 -19.01
C VAL A 86 -1.35 -10.50 -18.34
N LEU A 87 -0.84 -10.51 -17.10
CA LEU A 87 -0.51 -9.31 -16.34
C LEU A 87 0.84 -8.72 -16.76
N ASN A 88 1.07 -7.44 -16.42
CA ASN A 88 2.27 -6.71 -16.80
C ASN A 88 3.47 -7.03 -15.87
N LEU A 89 3.99 -8.26 -15.96
CA LEU A 89 5.14 -8.72 -15.17
C LEU A 89 6.36 -7.83 -15.38
N SER A 90 6.65 -7.46 -16.63
CA SER A 90 7.80 -6.61 -16.96
C SER A 90 7.72 -5.23 -16.28
N GLY A 91 6.52 -4.63 -16.26
CA GLY A 91 6.28 -3.37 -15.59
C GLY A 91 6.50 -3.44 -14.08
N TYR A 92 6.08 -4.53 -13.44
CA TYR A 92 6.32 -4.75 -12.01
C TYR A 92 7.78 -5.08 -11.69
N LEU A 93 8.49 -5.83 -12.54
CA LEU A 93 9.92 -6.10 -12.34
C LEU A 93 10.77 -4.84 -12.49
N GLN A 94 10.39 -3.93 -13.41
CA GLN A 94 11.07 -2.64 -13.58
C GLN A 94 10.74 -1.65 -12.46
N ARG A 95 9.53 -1.73 -11.90
CA ARG A 95 9.01 -0.81 -10.87
C ARG A 95 8.31 -1.59 -9.75
N PRO A 96 9.07 -2.31 -8.90
CA PRO A 96 8.50 -3.19 -7.87
C PRO A 96 7.74 -2.44 -6.76
N GLU A 97 7.94 -1.14 -6.61
CA GLU A 97 7.13 -0.27 -5.75
C GLU A 97 5.64 -0.30 -6.13
N HIS A 98 5.33 -0.43 -7.43
CA HIS A 98 3.95 -0.61 -7.89
C HIS A 98 3.40 -1.97 -7.48
N TYR A 99 4.22 -3.02 -7.48
CA TYR A 99 3.79 -4.34 -7.03
C TYR A 99 3.34 -4.29 -5.58
N LYS A 100 4.12 -3.66 -4.69
CA LYS A 100 3.72 -3.51 -3.28
C LYS A 100 2.43 -2.72 -3.11
N LYS A 101 2.27 -1.62 -3.86
CA LYS A 101 1.02 -0.84 -3.87
C LYS A 101 -0.17 -1.68 -4.32
N HIS A 102 0.03 -2.53 -5.33
CA HIS A 102 -1.03 -3.29 -6.01
C HIS A 102 -1.28 -4.67 -5.41
N LEU A 103 -0.38 -5.15 -4.53
CA LEU A 103 -0.24 -6.53 -4.09
C LEU A 103 -1.56 -7.27 -3.90
N LYS A 104 -2.40 -6.78 -2.98
CA LYS A 104 -3.67 -7.42 -2.62
C LYS A 104 -4.63 -7.55 -3.82
N VAL A 105 -4.66 -6.54 -4.69
CA VAL A 105 -5.57 -6.52 -5.84
C VAL A 105 -5.02 -7.38 -6.97
N VAL A 106 -3.74 -7.21 -7.31
CA VAL A 106 -3.10 -7.91 -8.44
C VAL A 106 -2.97 -9.41 -8.18
N GLU A 107 -2.69 -9.85 -6.96
CA GLU A 107 -2.64 -11.27 -6.62
C GLU A 107 -4.02 -11.94 -6.77
N GLY A 108 -5.10 -11.27 -6.34
CA GLY A 108 -6.45 -11.77 -6.53
C GLY A 108 -6.83 -11.90 -8.01
N ILE A 109 -6.51 -10.88 -8.82
CA ILE A 109 -6.74 -10.94 -10.28
C ILE A 109 -5.90 -12.07 -10.90
N SER A 110 -4.63 -12.19 -10.52
CA SER A 110 -3.73 -13.24 -11.00
C SER A 110 -4.28 -14.64 -10.69
N GLN A 111 -4.69 -14.87 -9.44
CA GLN A 111 -5.30 -16.13 -9.03
C GLN A 111 -6.59 -16.40 -9.81
N TYR A 112 -7.42 -15.39 -10.00
CA TYR A 112 -8.66 -15.53 -10.77
C TYR A 112 -8.41 -15.91 -12.23
N LEU A 113 -7.40 -15.30 -12.86
CA LEU A 113 -6.96 -15.63 -14.21
C LEU A 113 -6.40 -17.06 -14.33
N TRP A 114 -5.80 -17.60 -13.27
CA TRP A 114 -5.29 -18.97 -13.27
C TRP A 114 -6.39 -20.02 -13.15
N PHE A 115 -7.38 -19.80 -12.29
CA PHE A 115 -8.30 -20.87 -11.88
C PHE A 115 -9.76 -20.65 -12.30
N ASN A 116 -10.16 -19.40 -12.54
CA ASN A 116 -11.56 -19.01 -12.71
C ASN A 116 -11.79 -18.10 -13.92
N LYS A 117 -10.85 -18.07 -14.88
CA LYS A 117 -10.88 -17.14 -16.02
C LYS A 117 -12.20 -17.21 -16.80
N ASP A 118 -12.76 -18.40 -16.97
CA ASP A 118 -14.02 -18.58 -17.71
C ASP A 118 -15.20 -17.84 -17.07
N LEU A 119 -15.17 -17.59 -15.76
CA LEU A 119 -16.21 -16.81 -15.07
C LEU A 119 -16.19 -15.32 -15.44
N LEU A 120 -15.12 -14.81 -16.06
CA LEU A 120 -15.08 -13.45 -16.61
C LEU A 120 -15.94 -13.33 -17.88
N THR A 121 -16.35 -14.43 -18.51
CA THR A 121 -17.23 -14.40 -19.69
C THR A 121 -18.70 -14.15 -19.34
N ARG A 122 -19.06 -14.30 -18.06
CA ARG A 122 -20.44 -14.14 -17.58
C ARG A 122 -20.52 -12.92 -16.66
N PRO A 123 -21.54 -12.05 -16.79
CA PRO A 123 -21.71 -10.94 -15.88
C PRO A 123 -22.07 -11.41 -14.46
N MET A 124 -21.66 -10.65 -13.45
CA MET A 124 -22.02 -10.82 -12.04
C MET A 124 -22.38 -9.47 -11.42
N SER A 125 -23.12 -9.44 -10.30
CA SER A 125 -23.25 -8.19 -9.56
C SER A 125 -21.86 -7.68 -9.15
N ARG A 126 -21.69 -6.37 -8.96
CA ARG A 126 -20.41 -5.79 -8.50
C ARG A 126 -19.90 -6.48 -7.24
N LYS A 127 -20.78 -6.72 -6.26
CA LYS A 127 -20.46 -7.36 -4.98
C LYS A 127 -20.11 -8.83 -5.14
N GLU A 128 -20.90 -9.57 -5.94
CA GLU A 128 -20.62 -10.97 -6.28
C GLU A 128 -19.28 -11.11 -6.97
N ARG A 129 -18.98 -10.23 -7.95
CA ARG A 129 -17.68 -10.22 -8.63
C ARG A 129 -16.55 -9.93 -7.65
N SER A 130 -16.71 -8.92 -6.81
CA SER A 130 -15.73 -8.55 -5.80
C SER A 130 -15.45 -9.71 -4.83
N PHE A 131 -16.49 -10.40 -4.40
CA PHE A 131 -16.36 -11.60 -3.57
C PHE A 131 -15.72 -12.77 -4.34
N SER A 132 -16.11 -12.99 -5.59
CA SER A 132 -15.58 -14.07 -6.44
C SER A 132 -14.06 -13.92 -6.66
N VAL A 133 -13.58 -12.70 -6.89
CA VAL A 133 -12.15 -12.45 -7.17
C VAL A 133 -11.31 -12.38 -5.90
N TRP A 134 -11.81 -11.76 -4.82
CA TRP A 134 -10.98 -11.44 -3.63
C TRP A 134 -11.51 -11.98 -2.30
N GLY A 135 -12.64 -12.70 -2.28
CA GLY A 135 -13.31 -13.12 -1.05
C GLY A 135 -13.79 -11.94 -0.19
N ARG A 136 -13.92 -10.74 -0.79
CA ARG A 136 -14.32 -9.51 -0.10
C ARG A 136 -15.36 -8.76 -0.93
N GLU A 137 -16.60 -8.84 -0.49
CA GLU A 137 -17.77 -8.28 -1.18
C GLU A 137 -17.63 -6.78 -1.51
N LYS A 138 -17.05 -5.98 -0.62
CA LYS A 138 -16.95 -4.52 -0.77
C LYS A 138 -15.63 -4.02 -1.32
N LEU A 139 -14.71 -4.89 -1.75
CA LEU A 139 -13.37 -4.46 -2.16
C LEU A 139 -13.41 -3.51 -3.37
N ILE A 140 -14.22 -3.81 -4.38
CA ILE A 140 -14.36 -2.93 -5.55
C ILE A 140 -14.85 -1.54 -5.12
N ASP A 141 -15.81 -1.44 -4.20
CA ASP A 141 -16.34 -0.16 -3.73
C ASP A 141 -15.33 0.61 -2.86
N GLU A 142 -14.74 -0.07 -1.86
CA GLU A 142 -13.80 0.52 -0.91
C GLU A 142 -12.47 0.92 -1.57
N GLN A 143 -12.06 0.22 -2.63
CA GLN A 143 -10.75 0.39 -3.28
C GLN A 143 -10.87 0.67 -4.77
N SER A 144 -11.99 1.27 -5.23
CA SER A 144 -12.29 1.50 -6.65
C SER A 144 -11.15 2.16 -7.43
N ALA A 145 -10.53 3.21 -6.86
CA ALA A 145 -9.40 3.89 -7.49
C ALA A 145 -8.17 2.97 -7.65
N LEU A 146 -7.88 2.12 -6.65
CA LEU A 146 -6.78 1.16 -6.72
C LEU A 146 -7.08 0.05 -7.73
N VAL A 147 -8.31 -0.47 -7.76
CA VAL A 147 -8.72 -1.49 -8.74
C VAL A 147 -8.55 -0.96 -10.16
N LYS A 148 -9.03 0.26 -10.45
CA LYS A 148 -8.86 0.91 -11.74
C LYS A 148 -7.39 1.12 -12.12
N ASP A 149 -6.57 1.57 -11.16
CA ASP A 149 -5.12 1.74 -11.36
C ASP A 149 -4.43 0.42 -11.69
N VAL A 150 -4.82 -0.67 -11.01
CA VAL A 150 -4.27 -2.01 -11.26
C VAL A 150 -4.68 -2.52 -12.63
N LEU A 151 -5.95 -2.42 -13.03
CA LEU A 151 -6.39 -2.84 -14.37
C LEU A 151 -5.62 -2.09 -15.46
N LYS A 152 -5.55 -0.75 -15.34
CA LYS A 152 -4.82 0.11 -16.26
C LYS A 152 -3.32 -0.22 -16.33
N PHE A 153 -2.66 -0.43 -15.19
CA PHE A 153 -1.23 -0.78 -15.14
C PHE A 153 -0.95 -2.11 -15.85
N ASN A 154 -1.90 -3.03 -15.82
CA ASN A 154 -1.82 -4.34 -16.46
C ASN A 154 -2.36 -4.35 -17.90
N GLY A 155 -2.78 -3.20 -18.45
CA GLY A 155 -3.33 -3.13 -19.80
C GLY A 155 -4.66 -3.86 -19.96
N LEU A 156 -5.42 -4.01 -18.88
CA LEU A 156 -6.75 -4.61 -18.88
C LEU A 156 -7.81 -3.53 -19.06
N ASP A 157 -8.87 -3.83 -19.81
CA ASP A 157 -9.99 -2.91 -20.04
C ASP A 157 -10.77 -2.60 -18.75
N GLU A 158 -11.49 -1.47 -18.75
CA GLU A 158 -12.30 -1.06 -17.58
C GLU A 158 -13.40 -2.08 -17.25
N ASP A 159 -13.96 -2.74 -18.28
CA ASP A 159 -14.99 -3.76 -18.16
C ASP A 159 -14.42 -5.18 -17.97
N PHE A 160 -13.10 -5.33 -17.79
CA PHE A 160 -12.43 -6.64 -17.67
C PHE A 160 -13.06 -7.54 -16.60
N LEU A 161 -13.51 -6.95 -15.48
CA LEU A 161 -14.13 -7.70 -14.38
C LEU A 161 -15.57 -8.12 -14.68
N HIS A 162 -16.17 -7.66 -15.77
CA HIS A 162 -17.50 -8.05 -16.25
C HIS A 162 -18.53 -8.11 -15.11
N TYR A 163 -18.75 -6.97 -14.46
CA TYR A 163 -19.77 -6.80 -13.43
C TYR A 163 -20.80 -5.75 -13.84
N TYR A 164 -21.97 -5.79 -13.22
CA TYR A 164 -23.00 -4.76 -13.30
C TYR A 164 -23.36 -4.25 -11.91
N ASP A 165 -23.95 -3.05 -11.86
CA ASP A 165 -24.39 -2.45 -10.61
C ASP A 165 -25.81 -2.88 -10.27
N THR A 166 -26.03 -3.26 -9.02
CA THR A 166 -27.36 -3.52 -8.47
C THR A 166 -27.92 -2.25 -7.83
N PRO A 167 -29.22 -1.94 -8.01
CA PRO A 167 -29.86 -0.85 -7.30
C PRO A 167 -29.87 -1.14 -5.80
N GLU A 168 -29.89 -0.07 -5.00
CA GLU A 168 -30.03 -0.20 -3.56
C GLU A 168 -31.41 -0.83 -3.24
N PRO A 169 -31.47 -1.93 -2.47
CA PRO A 169 -32.73 -2.56 -2.13
C PRO A 169 -33.54 -1.66 -1.20
N PHE A 170 -34.81 -1.45 -1.56
CA PHE A 170 -35.79 -0.80 -0.69
C PHE A 170 -36.44 -1.85 0.21
N PHE A 171 -36.43 -1.63 1.52
CA PHE A 171 -37.10 -2.51 2.49
C PHE A 171 -38.37 -1.83 2.99
N GLU A 172 -39.50 -2.49 2.83
CA GLU A 172 -40.75 -2.13 3.50
C GLU A 172 -40.94 -3.05 4.70
N TYR A 173 -41.01 -2.48 5.90
CA TYR A 173 -41.35 -3.20 7.12
C TYR A 173 -42.80 -2.92 7.47
N LEU A 174 -43.66 -3.93 7.31
CA LEU A 174 -45.04 -3.89 7.78
C LEU A 174 -45.10 -4.48 9.19
N HIS A 175 -45.33 -3.60 10.17
CA HIS A 175 -45.48 -3.98 11.57
C HIS A 175 -46.92 -4.39 11.85
N ASP A 176 -47.17 -5.68 12.08
CA ASP A 176 -48.44 -6.15 12.64
C ASP A 176 -48.30 -6.37 14.16
N ARG A 177 -49.34 -6.02 14.94
CA ARG A 177 -49.30 -5.91 16.41
C ARG A 177 -49.61 -7.22 17.14
N ASP A 178 -49.32 -8.36 16.52
CA ASP A 178 -49.64 -9.66 17.12
C ASP A 178 -48.67 -10.02 18.26
N LYS A 179 -49.19 -10.72 19.30
CA LYS A 179 -48.39 -11.14 20.47
C LYS A 179 -47.27 -12.13 20.14
N GLN A 180 -47.32 -12.78 18.97
CA GLN A 180 -46.29 -13.66 18.43
C GLN A 180 -46.18 -13.42 16.92
N MET A 181 -44.96 -13.33 16.41
CA MET A 181 -44.70 -13.18 14.97
C MET A 181 -43.55 -14.07 14.50
N THR A 182 -43.63 -14.53 13.25
CA THR A 182 -42.53 -15.21 12.57
C THR A 182 -41.76 -14.17 11.74
N VAL A 183 -40.45 -14.10 11.95
CA VAL A 183 -39.56 -13.17 11.24
C VAL A 183 -38.78 -13.94 10.17
N LEU A 184 -38.85 -13.49 8.92
CA LEU A 184 -37.96 -13.94 7.85
C LEU A 184 -36.72 -13.03 7.80
N VAL A 185 -35.54 -13.60 8.03
CA VAL A 185 -34.27 -12.89 7.89
C VAL A 185 -33.67 -13.26 6.53
N ILE A 186 -33.54 -12.27 5.65
CA ILE A 186 -32.88 -12.43 4.35
C ILE A 186 -31.50 -11.77 4.44
N GLU A 187 -30.44 -12.56 4.29
CA GLU A 187 -29.05 -12.10 4.40
C GLU A 187 -28.54 -11.46 3.10
N ASN A 188 -28.88 -12.04 1.95
CA ASN A 188 -28.40 -11.57 0.65
C ASN A 188 -29.33 -10.47 0.09
N LYS A 189 -28.73 -9.32 -0.19
CA LYS A 189 -29.42 -8.06 -0.55
C LYS A 189 -29.36 -7.73 -2.03
N ASP A 190 -28.63 -8.52 -2.82
CA ASP A 190 -28.51 -8.26 -4.25
C ASP A 190 -29.76 -8.70 -4.99
N THR A 191 -30.31 -7.76 -5.77
CA THR A 191 -31.47 -7.99 -6.62
C THR A 191 -31.01 -8.68 -7.91
N TRP A 192 -31.66 -9.79 -8.27
CA TRP A 192 -31.43 -10.46 -9.54
C TRP A 192 -31.97 -9.57 -10.67
N PHE A 193 -31.11 -9.17 -11.61
CA PHE A 193 -31.55 -8.60 -12.89
C PHE A 193 -31.69 -9.75 -13.89
N THR A 194 -32.85 -9.85 -14.54
CA THR A 194 -33.11 -10.74 -15.68
C THR A 194 -33.29 -9.89 -16.93
#